data_AF-A0A9D1X7L0-F1
#
_entry.id   AF-A0A9D1X7L0-F1
#
_cell.length_a   1.000
_cell.length_b   1.000
_cell.length_c   1.000
_cell.angle_alpha   90.00
_cell.angle_beta   90.00
_cell.angle_gamma   90.00
#
_symmetry.space_group_name_H-M   'P 1'
#
loop_
_entity.id
_entity.type
_entity.pdbx_description
1 polymer ?
#
loop_
_entity_poly.entity_id
_entity_poly.type
_entity_poly.pdbx_seq_one_letter_code
_entity_poly.pdbx_strand_id
1 'polypeptide(L)'
;MKGKVKYVTRSIWYEENQEYHWRSDVHAIRYTNTYAVLYSGEEVDIDEDDIRDYYDCRYITQEIIHELSEDLHNVWIKFYEDDDDNYCLDGELGDYI
;
A
#
# COMPACT_ATOMS: atom_id res chain seq x y z
N MET A 1 -0.48 12.93 -12.17
CA MET A 1 -1.70 13.49 -11.55
C MET A 1 -1.37 14.01 -10.15
N LYS A 2 -2.30 14.69 -9.48
CA LYS A 2 -2.07 15.23 -8.12
C LYS A 2 -3.36 15.15 -7.30
N GLY A 3 -3.27 14.64 -6.09
CA GLY A 3 -4.42 14.37 -5.22
C GLY A 3 -4.13 14.68 -3.76
N LYS A 4 -5.18 14.96 -2.98
CA LYS A 4 -5.05 15.22 -1.55
C LYS A 4 -5.47 13.98 -0.77
N VAL A 5 -4.60 13.48 0.09
CA VAL A 5 -4.83 12.25 0.86
C VAL A 5 -5.86 12.49 1.96
N LYS A 6 -6.82 11.58 2.06
CA LYS A 6 -7.84 11.53 3.10
C LYS A 6 -7.42 10.59 4.23
N TYR A 7 -6.93 9.40 3.90
CA TYR A 7 -6.40 8.42 4.86
C TYR A 7 -5.57 7.35 4.12
N VAL A 8 -4.82 6.56 4.87
CA VAL A 8 -4.08 5.40 4.37
C VAL A 8 -4.73 4.12 4.90
N THR A 9 -4.80 3.10 4.05
CA THR A 9 -5.34 1.79 4.40
C THR A 9 -4.46 0.68 3.85
N ARG A 10 -4.59 -0.52 4.42
CA ARG A 10 -3.88 -1.70 3.95
C ARG A 10 -4.84 -2.86 3.76
N SER A 11 -4.84 -3.41 2.55
CA SER A 11 -5.63 -4.57 2.16
C SER A 11 -4.82 -5.85 2.34
N ILE A 12 -5.49 -6.91 2.80
CA ILE A 12 -4.89 -8.23 3.00
C ILE A 12 -5.83 -9.25 2.36
N TRP A 13 -5.33 -10.05 1.44
CA TRP A 13 -6.07 -11.15 0.83
C TRP A 13 -5.24 -12.43 0.77
N TYR A 14 -5.92 -13.53 0.52
CA TYR A 14 -5.33 -14.86 0.48
C TYR A 14 -5.70 -15.54 -0.83
N GLU A 15 -4.73 -16.05 -1.56
CA GLU A 15 -4.97 -16.85 -2.76
C GLU A 15 -4.49 -18.29 -2.56
N GLU A 16 -5.19 -19.23 -3.16
CA GLU A 16 -4.81 -20.64 -3.10
C GLU A 16 -3.42 -20.84 -3.71
N ASN A 17 -2.60 -21.64 -3.03
CA ASN A 17 -1.28 -22.00 -3.53
C ASN A 17 -1.39 -23.07 -4.63
N GLN A 18 -1.57 -22.61 -5.87
CA GLN A 18 -1.78 -23.45 -7.05
C GLN A 18 -0.63 -24.44 -7.29
N GLU A 19 0.61 -24.08 -6.95
CA GLU A 19 1.77 -24.97 -7.14
C GLU A 19 1.68 -26.22 -6.24
N TYR A 20 1.17 -26.05 -5.02
CA TYR A 20 1.14 -27.10 -4.02
C TYR A 20 -0.24 -27.69 -3.76
N HIS A 21 -1.30 -27.26 -4.45
CA HIS A 21 -2.69 -27.62 -4.15
C HIS A 21 -2.99 -29.13 -3.98
N TRP A 22 -2.16 -30.02 -4.54
CA TRP A 22 -2.25 -31.47 -4.35
C TRP A 22 -1.72 -32.00 -3.00
N ARG A 23 -1.02 -31.18 -2.21
CA ARG A 23 -0.48 -31.56 -0.89
C ARG A 23 -1.53 -31.35 0.18
N SER A 24 -1.51 -32.22 1.20
CA SER A 24 -2.44 -32.14 2.34
C SER A 24 -2.16 -31.00 3.32
N ASP A 25 -0.93 -30.46 3.30
CA ASP A 25 -0.47 -29.40 4.20
C ASP A 25 -0.06 -28.18 3.36
N VAL A 26 -1.07 -27.42 2.92
CA VAL A 26 -0.93 -26.25 2.06
C VAL A 26 -1.78 -25.14 2.62
N HIS A 27 -1.16 -23.98 2.77
CA HIS A 27 -1.83 -22.76 3.18
C HIS A 27 -1.92 -21.79 2.00
N ALA A 28 -2.99 -21.02 1.97
CA ALA A 28 -3.15 -19.93 1.02
C ALA A 28 -2.00 -18.92 1.18
N ILE A 29 -1.52 -18.39 0.06
CA ILE A 29 -0.51 -17.35 0.01
C ILE A 29 -1.17 -16.04 0.44
N ARG A 30 -0.56 -15.35 1.40
CA ARG A 30 -1.02 -14.05 1.88
C ARG A 30 -0.40 -12.95 1.01
N TYR A 31 -1.25 -12.11 0.45
CA TYR A 31 -0.88 -10.88 -0.24
C TYR A 31 -1.32 -9.67 0.57
N THR A 32 -0.56 -8.59 0.43
CA THR A 32 -0.83 -7.33 1.12
C THR A 32 -0.52 -6.18 0.19
N ASN A 33 -1.34 -5.13 0.29
CA ASN A 33 -1.08 -3.90 -0.44
C ASN A 33 -1.54 -2.68 0.35
N THR A 34 -0.82 -1.56 0.25
CA THR A 34 -1.06 -0.34 1.02
C THR A 34 -1.43 0.80 0.09
N TYR A 35 -2.48 1.54 0.45
CA TYR A 35 -3.05 2.57 -0.40
C TYR A 35 -3.24 3.89 0.35
N ALA A 36 -2.85 5.00 -0.27
CA ALA A 36 -3.34 6.33 0.05
C ALA A 36 -4.69 6.57 -0.64
N VAL A 37 -5.75 6.68 0.15
CA VAL A 37 -7.08 7.01 -0.35
C VAL A 37 -7.23 8.52 -0.42
N LEU A 38 -7.48 9.03 -1.62
CA LEU A 38 -7.61 10.45 -1.89
C LEU A 38 -9.02 10.97 -1.54
N TYR A 39 -9.16 12.28 -1.34
CA TYR A 39 -10.48 12.92 -1.21
C TYR A 39 -11.34 12.79 -2.48
N SER A 40 -10.73 12.56 -3.65
CA SER A 40 -11.41 12.22 -4.90
C SER A 40 -12.02 10.81 -4.90
N GLY A 41 -11.58 9.94 -3.98
CA GLY A 41 -12.00 8.54 -3.89
C GLY A 41 -11.08 7.55 -4.61
N GLU A 42 -10.06 8.05 -5.32
CA GLU A 42 -9.02 7.22 -5.94
C GLU A 42 -8.11 6.60 -4.85
N GLU A 43 -7.66 5.38 -5.10
CA GLU A 43 -6.69 4.67 -4.26
C GLU A 43 -5.34 4.70 -4.98
N VAL A 44 -4.33 5.25 -4.33
CA VAL A 44 -2.96 5.34 -4.84
C VAL A 44 -2.10 4.33 -4.08
N ASP A 45 -1.51 3.40 -4.81
CA ASP A 45 -0.57 2.40 -4.34
C ASP A 45 0.69 3.05 -3.74
N ILE A 46 1.06 2.58 -2.54
CA ILE A 46 2.31 2.92 -1.87
C ILE A 46 3.12 1.64 -1.76
N ASP A 47 4.33 1.64 -2.31
CA ASP A 47 5.23 0.50 -2.22
C ASP A 47 5.49 0.14 -0.75
N GLU A 48 5.20 -1.12 -0.39
CA GLU A 48 5.43 -1.59 0.97
C GLU A 48 6.93 -1.67 1.31
N ASP A 49 7.83 -1.75 0.34
CA ASP A 49 9.27 -1.65 0.58
C ASP A 49 9.68 -0.22 0.96
N ASP A 50 9.11 0.81 0.33
CA ASP A 50 9.31 2.21 0.73
C ASP A 50 8.85 2.47 2.17
N ILE A 51 7.71 1.89 2.56
CA ILE A 51 7.20 1.99 3.94
C ILE A 51 8.18 1.32 4.92
N ARG A 52 8.72 0.15 4.57
CA ARG A 52 9.67 -0.58 5.42
C ARG A 52 10.96 0.19 5.59
N ASP A 53 11.46 0.78 4.51
CA ASP A 53 12.69 1.59 4.52
C ASP A 53 12.50 2.88 5.32
N TYR A 54 11.36 3.57 5.18
CA TYR A 54 11.07 4.79 5.93
C TYR A 54 10.94 4.53 7.44
N TYR A 55 10.23 3.48 7.84
CA TYR A 55 10.01 3.13 9.25
C TYR A 55 11.13 2.24 9.86
N ASP A 56 12.18 1.91 9.10
CA ASP A 56 13.22 0.93 9.46
C ASP A 56 12.63 -0.33 10.10
N CYS A 57 11.66 -0.95 9.42
CA CYS A 57 10.87 -2.03 9.97
C CYS A 57 10.78 -3.25 9.04
N ARG A 58 10.68 -4.43 9.65
CA ARG A 58 10.45 -5.68 8.90
C ARG A 58 8.97 -5.96 8.61
N TYR A 59 8.10 -5.52 9.50
CA TYR A 59 6.68 -5.84 9.45
C TYR A 59 5.85 -4.57 9.51
N ILE A 60 5.01 -4.37 8.50
CA ILE A 60 4.03 -3.29 8.48
C ILE A 60 2.88 -3.69 9.40
N THR A 61 2.81 -3.04 10.56
CA THR A 61 1.77 -3.25 11.58
C THR A 61 0.61 -2.29 11.35
N GLN A 62 -0.50 -2.50 12.06
CA GLN A 62 -1.62 -1.56 12.04
C GLN A 62 -1.23 -0.19 12.63
N GLU A 63 -0.30 -0.15 13.58
CA GLU A 63 0.23 1.10 14.17
C GLU A 63 1.01 1.91 13.13
N ILE A 64 1.87 1.26 12.34
CA ILE A 64 2.59 1.91 11.23
C ILE A 64 1.61 2.47 10.19
N ILE A 65 0.57 1.71 9.83
CA ILE A 65 -0.45 2.21 8.89
C ILE A 65 -1.23 3.40 9.48
N HIS A 66 -1.47 3.40 10.79
CA HIS A 66 -2.14 4.51 11.45
C HIS A 66 -1.27 5.77 11.44
N GLU A 67 0.00 5.65 11.83
CA GLU A 67 0.98 6.75 11.82
C GLU A 67 1.15 7.31 10.40
N LEU A 68 1.36 6.42 9.42
CA LEU A 68 1.43 6.78 8.01
C LEU A 68 0.16 7.49 7.52
N SER A 69 -1.01 7.08 8.00
CA SER A 69 -2.27 7.75 7.69
C SER A 69 -2.40 9.14 8.30
N GLU A 70 -1.83 9.37 9.49
CA GLU A 70 -1.82 10.69 10.14
C GLU A 70 -0.83 11.62 9.43
N ASP A 71 0.37 11.13 9.13
CA ASP A 71 1.44 11.85 8.45
C ASP A 71 1.02 12.32 7.06
N LEU A 72 0.42 11.43 6.26
CA LEU A 72 -0.07 11.78 4.93
C LEU A 72 -1.43 12.50 4.97
N HIS A 73 -2.11 12.62 6.11
CA HIS A 73 -3.42 13.24 6.14
C HIS A 73 -3.37 14.70 5.64
N ASN A 74 -4.22 15.05 4.67
CA ASN A 74 -4.23 16.35 4.00
C ASN A 74 -2.94 16.71 3.21
N VAL A 75 -2.01 15.77 3.03
CA VAL A 75 -0.85 15.97 2.16
C VAL A 75 -1.28 15.86 0.70
N TRP A 76 -0.63 16.65 -0.14
CA TRP A 76 -0.81 16.59 -1.58
C TRP A 76 0.26 15.69 -2.20
N ILE A 77 -0.15 14.55 -2.73
CA ILE A 77 0.75 13.59 -3.41
C ILE A 77 0.62 13.70 -4.91
N LYS A 78 1.70 13.37 -5.64
CA LYS A 78 1.63 13.11 -7.07
C LYS A 78 1.58 11.61 -7.29
N PHE A 79 0.90 11.21 -8.34
CA PHE A 79 0.71 9.82 -8.72
C PHE A 79 0.55 9.70 -10.23
N TYR A 80 0.78 8.52 -10.78
CA TYR A 80 0.56 8.20 -12.19
C TYR A 80 -0.30 6.95 -12.31
N GLU A 81 -0.87 6.71 -13.49
CA GLU A 81 -1.61 5.48 -13.82
C GLU A 81 -0.63 4.53 -14.51
N ASP A 82 -0.54 3.29 -14.05
CA ASP A 82 0.30 2.25 -14.65
C ASP A 82 -0.40 1.57 -15.85
N ASP A 83 0.26 0.57 -16.44
CA ASP A 83 -0.27 -0.15 -17.60
C ASP A 83 -1.48 -1.05 -17.27
N ASP A 84 -1.76 -1.29 -15.98
CA ASP A 84 -2.86 -2.11 -15.46
C ASP A 84 -4.00 -1.27 -14.88
N ASP A 85 -4.07 0.02 -15.24
CA ASP A 85 -5.06 1.00 -14.78
C ASP A 85 -5.04 1.23 -13.24
N ASN A 86 -3.93 0.93 -12.55
CA ASN A 86 -3.74 1.24 -11.14
C ASN A 86 -3.03 2.59 -10.97
N TYR A 87 -3.34 3.29 -9.89
CA TYR A 87 -2.63 4.53 -9.55
C TYR A 87 -1.46 4.24 -8.62
N CYS A 88 -0.26 4.65 -9.00
CA CYS A 88 0.96 4.47 -8.21
C CYS A 88 1.55 5.82 -7.81
N LEU A 89 2.21 5.86 -6.65
CA LEU A 89 2.92 7.05 -6.17
C LEU A 89 3.99 7.51 -7.18
N ASP A 90 4.05 8.81 -7.47
CA ASP A 90 5.06 9.41 -8.35
C ASP A 90 6.21 9.96 -7.48
N GLY A 91 7.20 9.11 -7.18
CA GLY A 91 8.33 9.41 -6.29
C GLY A 91 8.41 8.43 -5.12
N GLU A 92 9.31 8.71 -4.19
CA GLU A 92 9.48 7.90 -2.97
C GLU A 92 8.54 8.41 -1.87
N LEU A 93 8.22 7.54 -0.90
CA LEU A 93 7.37 7.92 0.22
C LEU A 93 7.87 9.16 0.98
N GLY A 94 9.19 9.26 1.19
CA GLY A 94 9.84 10.37 1.90
C GLY A 94 9.78 11.73 1.17
N ASP A 95 9.36 11.79 -0.09
CA ASP A 95 9.11 13.07 -0.77
C ASP A 95 7.85 13.77 -0.24
N TYR A 96 7.00 13.03 0.49
CA TYR A 96 5.68 13.47 0.94
C TYR A 96 5.53 13.54 2.46
N ILE A 97 6.54 13.09 3.22
CA ILE A 97 6.57 13.05 4.70
C ILE A 97 7.92 13.55 5.20
#